data_AF-A0A350BTI8-F1
#
_entry.id   AF-A0A350BTI8-F1
#
_cell.length_a   1.000
_cell.length_b   1.000
_cell.length_c   1.000
_cell.angle_alpha   90.00
_cell.angle_beta   90.00
_cell.angle_gamma   90.00
#
_symmetry.space_group_name_H-M   'P 1'
#
loop_
_entity.id
_entity.type
_entity.pdbx_description
1 polymer ?
#
loop_
_entity_poly.entity_id
_entity_poly.type
_entity_poly.pdbx_seq_one_letter_code
_entity_poly.pdbx_strand_id
1 'polypeptide(L)'
;MADKKISQLTEVTAANIVGTEEIALVQSTETKKTTLEDVQRFISNHLEPTTLSVVAGGTYDLGDEVYDEAELIVLSWVGGNGRATLTLPDVTLDKNLNRTKRIITDSSFDNSTHVDLTPYGSQTLDGSNDAFDLNRAYEGIKVWGNGTEWFIIQQKA
;
A
#
# COMPACT_ATOMS: atom_id res chain seq x y z
N MET A 1 -4.01 2.74 -40.23
CA MET A 1 -3.83 2.04 -38.94
C MET A 1 -2.56 2.61 -38.32
N ALA A 2 -2.40 2.61 -37.00
CA ALA A 2 -1.33 3.37 -36.37
C ALA A 2 0.04 2.71 -36.59
N ASP A 3 0.73 3.10 -37.66
CA ASP A 3 2.06 2.59 -38.04
C ASP A 3 3.20 3.36 -37.34
N LYS A 4 2.88 4.13 -36.30
CA LYS A 4 3.83 4.96 -35.56
C LYS A 4 4.57 4.12 -34.53
N LYS A 5 5.89 4.33 -34.39
CA LYS A 5 6.65 3.80 -33.25
C LYS A 5 6.13 4.41 -31.96
N ILE A 6 6.32 3.73 -30.82
CA ILE A 6 5.89 4.23 -29.51
C ILE A 6 6.41 5.65 -29.23
N SER A 7 7.66 5.95 -29.65
CA SER A 7 8.31 7.25 -29.51
C SER A 7 7.73 8.36 -30.40
N GLN A 8 6.77 8.03 -31.26
CA GLN A 8 6.12 8.96 -32.21
C GLN A 8 4.63 9.11 -31.92
N LEU A 9 4.12 8.42 -30.90
CA LEU A 9 2.73 8.54 -30.46
C LEU A 9 2.51 9.91 -29.82
N THR A 10 1.32 10.47 -30.04
CA THR A 10 0.89 11.66 -29.30
C THR A 10 0.57 11.23 -27.87
N GLU A 11 1.15 11.92 -26.89
CA GLU A 11 0.85 11.68 -25.47
C GLU A 11 -0.62 11.99 -25.17
N VAL A 12 -1.27 11.10 -24.43
CA VAL A 12 -2.61 11.32 -23.87
C VAL A 12 -2.44 11.61 -22.38
N THR A 13 -2.85 12.80 -21.95
CA THR A 13 -2.83 13.16 -20.53
C THR A 13 -3.98 12.48 -19.78
N ALA A 14 -3.84 12.28 -18.47
CA ALA A 14 -4.86 11.63 -17.64
C ALA A 14 -6.27 12.24 -17.79
N ALA A 15 -6.37 13.56 -18.00
CA ALA A 15 -7.64 14.26 -18.19
C ALA A 15 -8.41 13.86 -19.47
N ASN A 16 -7.72 13.24 -20.44
CA ASN A 16 -8.28 12.83 -21.73
C ASN A 16 -8.44 11.31 -21.86
N ILE A 17 -8.17 10.56 -20.80
CA ILE A 17 -8.38 9.11 -20.74
C ILE A 17 -9.85 8.85 -20.39
N VAL A 18 -10.53 8.00 -21.17
CA VAL A 18 -11.95 7.67 -21.05
C VAL A 18 -12.20 6.20 -20.65
N GLY A 19 -11.16 5.39 -20.49
CA GLY A 19 -11.23 4.03 -19.94
C GLY A 19 -11.47 2.92 -20.99
N THR A 20 -12.15 3.25 -22.09
CA THR A 20 -12.48 2.32 -23.18
C THR A 20 -11.37 2.17 -24.23
N GLU A 21 -10.23 2.85 -24.06
CA GLU A 21 -9.10 2.75 -24.98
C GLU A 21 -8.56 1.34 -25.06
N GLU A 22 -8.30 0.87 -26.28
CA GLU A 22 -7.68 -0.43 -26.49
C GLU A 22 -6.18 -0.37 -26.18
N ILE A 23 -5.77 -1.11 -25.16
CA ILE A 23 -4.38 -1.29 -24.76
C ILE A 23 -3.90 -2.64 -25.30
N ALA A 24 -2.82 -2.63 -26.06
CA ALA A 24 -2.16 -3.85 -26.50
C ALA A 24 -1.43 -4.52 -25.32
N LEU A 25 -1.60 -5.82 -25.14
CA LEU A 25 -0.87 -6.62 -24.16
C LEU A 25 -0.33 -7.90 -24.80
N VAL A 26 0.85 -8.33 -24.39
CA VAL A 26 1.39 -9.63 -24.78
C VAL A 26 0.88 -10.66 -23.79
N GLN A 27 0.04 -11.59 -24.25
CA GLN A 27 -0.44 -12.71 -23.45
C GLN A 27 0.10 -14.01 -24.04
N SER A 28 1.03 -14.63 -23.32
CA SER A 28 1.77 -15.81 -23.82
C SER A 28 2.52 -15.48 -25.12
N THR A 29 2.16 -16.09 -26.25
CA THR A 29 2.81 -15.90 -27.55
C THR A 29 2.03 -14.99 -28.50
N GLU A 30 0.92 -14.40 -28.04
CA GLU A 30 0.04 -13.58 -28.87
C GLU A 30 -0.08 -12.16 -28.31
N THR A 31 -0.11 -11.17 -29.21
CA THR A 31 -0.53 -9.82 -28.87
C THR A 31 -2.05 -9.77 -28.91
N LYS A 32 -2.66 -9.46 -27.77
CA LYS A 32 -4.09 -9.25 -27.60
C LYS A 32 -4.36 -7.81 -27.18
N LYS A 33 -5.63 -7.45 -27.01
CA LYS A 33 -6.05 -6.15 -26.49
C LYS A 33 -6.95 -6.30 -25.27
N THR A 34 -6.91 -5.29 -24.41
CA THR A 34 -7.83 -5.07 -23.29
C THR A 34 -8.19 -3.59 -23.25
N THR A 35 -9.03 -3.17 -22.31
CA THR A 35 -9.29 -1.75 -22.05
C THR A 35 -8.58 -1.31 -20.77
N LEU A 36 -8.36 0.00 -20.62
CA LEU A 36 -7.85 0.52 -19.35
C LEU A 36 -8.81 0.19 -18.18
N GLU A 37 -10.12 0.24 -18.41
CA GLU A 37 -11.13 -0.17 -17.41
C GLU A 37 -10.97 -1.63 -16.98
N ASP A 38 -10.72 -2.54 -17.91
CA ASP A 38 -10.54 -3.96 -17.57
C ASP A 38 -9.23 -4.20 -16.81
N VAL A 39 -8.15 -3.50 -17.16
CA VAL A 39 -6.90 -3.50 -16.39
C VAL A 39 -7.14 -2.95 -14.99
N GLN A 40 -7.81 -1.80 -14.88
CA GLN A 40 -8.15 -1.21 -13.59
C GLN A 40 -9.02 -2.15 -12.75
N ARG A 41 -10.01 -2.80 -13.35
CA ARG A 41 -10.88 -3.75 -12.67
C ARG A 41 -10.09 -4.96 -12.18
N PHE A 42 -9.19 -5.49 -13.00
CA PHE A 42 -8.32 -6.60 -12.62
C PHE A 42 -7.46 -6.24 -11.40
N ILE A 43 -6.81 -5.07 -11.44
CA ILE A 43 -5.99 -4.56 -10.33
C ILE A 43 -6.84 -4.26 -9.10
N SER A 44 -7.97 -3.58 -9.24
CA SER A 44 -8.82 -3.16 -8.11
C SER A 44 -9.50 -4.32 -7.40
N ASN A 45 -9.79 -5.41 -8.12
CA ASN A 45 -10.43 -6.59 -7.56
C ASN A 45 -9.44 -7.60 -6.98
N HIS A 46 -8.15 -7.49 -7.32
CA HIS A 46 -7.11 -8.41 -6.88
C HIS A 46 -6.05 -7.69 -6.07
N LEU A 47 -6.18 -7.76 -4.74
CA LEU A 47 -5.16 -7.27 -3.82
C LEU A 47 -4.13 -8.38 -3.62
N GLU A 48 -2.91 -8.17 -4.08
CA GLU A 48 -1.77 -9.03 -3.76
C GLU A 48 -1.18 -8.59 -2.41
N PRO A 49 -1.37 -9.37 -1.33
CA PRO A 49 -0.85 -9.00 -0.02
C PRO A 49 0.67 -9.12 0.03
N THR A 50 1.32 -8.12 0.60
CA THR A 50 2.71 -8.25 1.05
C THR A 50 2.72 -8.79 2.48
N THR A 51 3.21 -10.00 2.67
CA THR A 51 3.35 -10.59 4.02
C THR A 51 4.62 -10.07 4.69
N LEU A 52 4.51 -9.66 5.95
CA LEU A 52 5.62 -9.19 6.77
C LEU A 52 5.65 -9.95 8.10
N SER A 53 6.72 -10.70 8.34
CA SER A 53 6.97 -11.34 9.63
C SER A 53 7.62 -10.36 10.61
N VAL A 54 6.91 -10.07 11.70
CA VAL A 54 7.34 -9.16 12.77
C VAL A 54 7.75 -9.93 14.02
N VAL A 55 8.77 -9.43 14.73
CA VAL A 55 9.29 -10.03 15.98
C VAL A 55 9.46 -8.98 17.06
N ALA A 56 9.51 -9.41 18.31
CA ALA A 56 9.82 -8.53 19.44
C ALA A 56 11.15 -7.78 19.24
N GLY A 57 11.13 -6.46 19.40
CA GLY A 57 12.27 -5.56 19.19
C GLY A 57 12.59 -5.27 17.72
N GLY A 58 11.83 -5.83 16.77
CA GLY A 58 12.01 -5.58 15.35
C GLY A 58 11.58 -4.15 14.95
N THR A 59 12.25 -3.59 13.95
CA THR A 59 11.91 -2.30 13.35
C THR A 59 11.77 -2.49 11.84
N TYR A 60 10.68 -1.99 11.28
CA TYR A 60 10.32 -2.16 9.89
C TYR A 60 9.88 -0.80 9.33
N ASP A 61 10.45 -0.39 8.20
CA ASP A 61 10.14 0.89 7.55
C ASP A 61 9.32 0.65 6.27
N LEU A 62 8.07 1.08 6.26
CA LEU A 62 7.19 0.96 5.09
C LEU A 62 7.58 1.90 3.94
N GLY A 63 8.54 2.80 4.16
CA GLY A 63 9.18 3.59 3.12
C GLY A 63 10.26 2.83 2.32
N ASP A 64 10.68 1.65 2.76
CA ASP A 64 11.64 0.81 2.05
C ASP A 64 11.09 0.32 0.69
N GLU A 65 11.99 0.13 -0.28
CA GLU A 65 11.67 -0.27 -1.66
C GLU A 65 10.79 -1.54 -1.72
N VAL A 66 11.00 -2.49 -0.81
CA VAL A 66 10.23 -3.75 -0.75
C VAL A 66 8.75 -3.54 -0.41
N TYR A 67 8.39 -2.45 0.28
CA TYR A 67 7.01 -2.12 0.63
C TYR A 67 6.47 -0.93 -0.18
N ASP A 68 7.29 -0.39 -1.08
CA ASP A 68 6.96 0.83 -1.79
C ASP A 68 5.80 0.65 -2.76
N GLU A 69 5.40 -0.56 -3.12
CA GLU A 69 4.17 -0.83 -3.90
C GLU A 69 3.14 -1.68 -3.15
N ALA A 70 3.40 -1.99 -1.88
CA ALA A 70 2.46 -2.75 -1.06
C ALA A 70 1.21 -1.91 -0.78
N GLU A 71 0.06 -2.34 -1.30
CA GLU A 71 -1.25 -1.74 -0.99
C GLU A 71 -1.86 -2.37 0.27
N LEU A 72 -1.69 -3.69 0.43
CA LEU A 72 -2.10 -4.47 1.58
C LEU A 72 -0.87 -5.14 2.20
N ILE A 73 -0.63 -4.85 3.48
CA ILE A 73 0.42 -5.48 4.29
C ILE A 73 -0.25 -6.37 5.32
N VAL A 74 0.15 -7.65 5.35
CA VAL A 74 -0.33 -8.63 6.31
C VAL A 74 0.80 -8.92 7.29
N LEU A 75 0.61 -8.51 8.54
CA LEU A 75 1.55 -8.74 9.62
C LEU A 75 1.33 -10.13 10.22
N SER A 76 2.42 -10.88 10.35
CA SER A 76 2.48 -12.15 11.07
C SER A 76 3.50 -12.04 12.20
N TRP A 77 3.11 -12.29 13.44
CA TRP A 77 4.00 -12.32 14.58
C TRP A 77 4.80 -13.63 14.64
N VAL A 78 6.08 -13.52 14.99
CA VAL A 78 6.97 -14.65 15.22
C VAL A 78 7.71 -14.47 16.54
N GLY A 79 7.75 -15.53 17.34
CA GLY A 79 8.46 -15.54 18.63
C GLY A 79 7.56 -15.29 19.83
N GLY A 80 8.15 -14.79 20.91
CA GLY A 80 7.44 -14.54 22.18
C GLY A 80 6.85 -13.14 22.28
N ASN A 81 6.34 -12.84 23.47
CA ASN A 81 5.73 -11.55 23.81
C ASN A 81 6.68 -10.39 23.56
N GLY A 82 6.13 -9.26 23.13
CA GLY A 82 6.91 -8.05 22.94
C GLY A 82 6.27 -7.07 21.99
N ARG A 83 7.10 -6.16 21.48
CA ARG A 83 6.70 -5.02 20.69
C ARG A 83 7.64 -4.84 19.52
N ALA A 84 7.09 -4.60 18.34
CA ALA A 84 7.81 -4.19 17.15
C ALA A 84 7.40 -2.77 16.76
N THR A 85 8.22 -2.10 15.98
CA THR A 85 7.93 -0.78 15.43
C THR A 85 7.76 -0.87 13.92
N LEU A 86 6.69 -0.29 13.40
CA LEU A 86 6.37 -0.20 11.99
C LEU A 86 6.23 1.28 11.62
N THR A 87 7.16 1.81 10.86
CA THR A 87 7.16 3.24 10.49
C THR A 87 6.45 3.42 9.16
N LEU A 88 5.50 4.37 9.09
CA LEU A 88 4.86 4.78 7.84
C LEU A 88 5.88 5.47 6.91
N PRO A 89 5.67 5.47 5.59
CA PRO A 89 6.53 6.23 4.68
C PRO A 89 6.49 7.74 4.99
N ASP A 90 7.55 8.44 4.60
CA ASP A 90 7.57 9.91 4.58
C ASP A 90 6.44 10.42 3.68
N VAL A 91 5.41 11.01 4.31
CA VAL A 91 4.20 11.47 3.60
C VAL A 91 4.45 12.67 2.70
N THR A 92 5.55 13.39 2.90
CA THR A 92 5.88 14.62 2.16
C THR A 92 6.54 14.34 0.80
N LEU A 93 6.96 13.10 0.55
CA LEU A 93 7.45 12.68 -0.76
C LEU A 93 6.29 12.60 -1.76
N ASP A 94 6.51 13.11 -2.98
CA ASP A 94 5.49 13.14 -4.04
C ASP A 94 4.85 11.77 -4.31
N LYS A 95 5.63 10.68 -4.21
CA LYS A 95 5.14 9.30 -4.39
C LYS A 95 4.09 8.86 -3.36
N ASN A 96 4.01 9.54 -2.21
CA ASN A 96 3.09 9.25 -1.12
C ASN A 96 1.90 10.22 -1.06
N LEU A 97 1.86 11.24 -1.93
CA LEU A 97 0.72 12.13 -2.05
C LEU A 97 -0.52 11.35 -2.53
N ASN A 98 -1.63 11.50 -1.80
CA ASN A 98 -2.90 10.81 -2.03
C ASN A 98 -2.82 9.28 -1.92
N ARG A 99 -1.78 8.76 -1.27
CA ARG A 99 -1.55 7.32 -1.17
C ARG A 99 -2.32 6.71 0.00
N THR A 100 -2.79 5.47 -0.17
CA THR A 100 -3.31 4.66 0.94
C THR A 100 -2.40 3.49 1.27
N LYS A 101 -2.33 3.12 2.55
CA LYS A 101 -1.72 1.86 3.02
C LYS A 101 -2.76 1.11 3.87
N ARG A 102 -2.94 -0.18 3.61
CA ARG A 102 -3.79 -1.08 4.40
C ARG A 102 -2.88 -2.02 5.16
N ILE A 103 -3.07 -2.12 6.46
CA ILE A 103 -2.28 -2.98 7.33
C ILE A 103 -3.27 -3.84 8.11
N ILE A 104 -3.06 -5.15 8.11
CA ILE A 104 -3.85 -6.10 8.90
C ILE A 104 -2.93 -7.02 9.68
N THR A 105 -3.41 -7.52 10.81
CA THR A 105 -2.76 -8.61 11.55
C THR A 105 -3.44 -9.93 11.24
N ASP A 106 -2.69 -11.03 11.29
CA ASP A 106 -3.24 -12.37 11.12
C ASP A 106 -3.53 -13.06 12.48
N SER A 107 -3.75 -14.38 12.45
CA SER A 107 -4.06 -15.19 13.64
C SER A 107 -2.92 -15.35 14.65
N SER A 108 -1.69 -14.97 14.29
CA SER A 108 -0.52 -15.13 15.16
C SER A 108 -0.40 -14.06 16.24
N PHE A 109 -1.21 -13.01 16.17
CA PHE A 109 -1.25 -11.94 17.17
C PHE A 109 -2.13 -12.29 18.37
N ASP A 110 -1.72 -11.85 19.55
CA ASP A 110 -2.48 -11.85 20.79
C ASP A 110 -2.24 -10.55 21.59
N ASN A 111 -2.84 -10.46 22.78
CA ASN A 111 -2.78 -9.26 23.62
C ASN A 111 -1.38 -8.90 24.16
N SER A 112 -0.38 -9.76 23.96
CA SER A 112 0.99 -9.62 24.41
C SER A 112 1.96 -9.38 23.24
N THR A 113 1.45 -9.34 22.01
CA THR A 113 2.20 -9.04 20.79
C THR A 113 1.74 -7.70 20.24
N HIS A 114 2.65 -6.74 20.12
CA HIS A 114 2.33 -5.37 19.76
C HIS A 114 3.10 -4.93 18.52
N VAL A 115 2.44 -4.26 17.60
CA VAL A 115 3.11 -3.48 16.54
C VAL A 115 2.69 -2.03 16.69
N ASP A 116 3.67 -1.19 16.98
CA ASP A 116 3.51 0.26 17.01
C ASP A 116 3.63 0.82 15.60
N LEU A 117 2.50 1.22 15.02
CA LEU A 117 2.48 1.96 13.77
C LEU A 117 2.78 3.43 14.06
N THR A 118 3.96 3.90 13.64
CA THR A 118 4.43 5.27 13.89
C THR A 118 4.52 6.09 12.61
N PRO A 119 4.16 7.38 12.62
CA PRO A 119 4.46 8.27 11.49
C PRO A 119 5.98 8.47 11.33
N TYR A 120 6.43 8.82 10.13
CA TYR A 120 7.84 9.09 9.85
C TYR A 120 8.32 10.38 10.51
N GLY A 121 9.42 10.32 11.26
CA GLY A 121 10.03 11.51 11.88
C GLY A 121 9.06 12.28 12.77
N SER A 122 8.87 13.56 12.49
CA SER A 122 7.95 14.46 13.23
C SER A 122 6.57 14.62 12.57
N GLN A 123 6.23 13.78 11.59
CA GLN A 123 4.93 13.80 10.93
C GLN A 123 3.84 13.26 11.85
N THR A 124 2.58 13.40 11.44
CA THR A 124 1.44 12.98 12.25
C THR A 124 0.62 11.88 11.57
N LEU A 125 0.04 11.01 12.41
CA LEU A 125 -1.05 10.11 12.10
C LEU A 125 -2.26 10.59 12.91
N ASP A 126 -3.34 11.01 12.24
CA ASP A 126 -4.51 11.65 12.86
C ASP A 126 -4.15 12.82 13.80
N GLY A 127 -3.21 13.67 13.36
CA GLY A 127 -2.79 14.85 14.13
C GLY A 127 -1.90 14.58 15.35
N SER A 128 -1.53 13.32 15.63
CA SER A 128 -0.55 12.97 16.67
C SER A 128 0.71 12.33 16.08
N ASN A 129 1.85 12.52 16.75
CA ASN A 129 3.08 11.77 16.48
C ASN A 129 3.17 10.47 17.29
N ASP A 130 2.16 10.17 18.10
CA ASP A 130 2.07 8.94 18.89
C ASP A 130 1.84 7.70 18.01
N ALA A 131 2.29 6.55 18.50
CA ALA A 131 2.06 5.27 17.84
C ALA A 131 0.60 4.82 17.95
N PHE A 132 0.10 4.22 16.87
CA PHE A 132 -1.12 3.41 16.88
C PHE A 132 -0.74 1.95 17.17
N ASP A 133 -1.30 1.37 18.24
CA ASP A 133 -0.98 -0.01 18.68
C ASP A 133 -1.89 -1.04 17.98
N LEU A 134 -1.30 -1.92 17.18
CA LEU A 134 -1.93 -3.12 16.62
C LEU A 134 -1.59 -4.31 17.52
N ASN A 135 -2.58 -4.86 18.24
CA ASN A 135 -2.33 -5.85 19.29
C ASN A 135 -3.37 -6.98 19.38
N ARG A 136 -4.14 -7.20 18.31
CA ARG A 136 -5.13 -8.28 18.24
C ARG A 136 -4.98 -9.07 16.95
N ALA A 137 -5.40 -10.32 16.98
CA ALA A 137 -5.58 -11.10 15.77
C ALA A 137 -6.69 -10.51 14.90
N TYR A 138 -6.48 -10.49 13.57
CA TYR A 138 -7.45 -10.04 12.58
C TYR A 138 -7.90 -8.57 12.73
N GLU A 139 -7.06 -7.73 13.32
CA GLU A 139 -7.20 -6.28 13.36
C GLU A 139 -6.85 -5.69 11.99
N GLY A 140 -7.36 -4.50 11.69
CA GLY A 140 -7.01 -3.83 10.44
C GLY A 140 -7.17 -2.32 10.48
N ILE A 141 -6.25 -1.64 9.82
CA ILE A 141 -6.25 -0.19 9.66
C ILE A 141 -5.98 0.17 8.19
N LYS A 142 -6.68 1.20 7.70
CA LYS A 142 -6.37 1.86 6.44
C LYS A 142 -6.03 3.32 6.71
N VAL A 143 -4.87 3.72 6.24
CA VAL A 143 -4.41 5.10 6.33
C VAL A 143 -4.32 5.75 4.94
N TRP A 144 -4.47 7.07 4.88
CA TRP A 144 -4.35 7.88 3.67
C TRP A 144 -3.47 9.11 3.92
N GLY A 145 -2.54 9.42 3.01
CA GLY A 145 -1.62 10.55 3.13
C GLY A 145 -2.02 11.71 2.24
N ASN A 146 -2.08 12.93 2.80
CA ASN A 146 -2.43 14.15 2.04
C ASN A 146 -1.20 14.94 1.54
N GLY A 147 0.02 14.41 1.69
CA GLY A 147 1.26 15.13 1.42
C GLY A 147 1.85 15.88 2.62
N THR A 148 1.17 15.91 3.77
CA THR A 148 1.60 16.58 5.01
C THR A 148 1.49 15.66 6.23
N GLU A 149 0.40 14.91 6.32
CA GLU A 149 0.10 13.98 7.40
C GLU A 149 -0.68 12.76 6.90
N TRP A 150 -0.73 11.74 7.75
CA TRP A 150 -1.53 10.53 7.54
C TRP A 150 -2.85 10.60 8.31
N PHE A 151 -3.91 10.07 7.71
CA PHE A 151 -5.25 9.96 8.31
C PHE A 151 -5.64 8.50 8.44
N ILE A 152 -6.21 8.11 9.58
CA ILE A 152 -6.89 6.82 9.70
C ILE A 152 -8.29 6.97 9.10
N ILE A 153 -8.51 6.35 7.96
CA ILE A 153 -9.78 6.45 7.22
C ILE A 153 -10.67 5.21 7.40
N GLN A 154 -10.12 4.14 7.96
CA GLN A 154 -10.87 2.95 8.34
C GLN A 154 -10.11 2.20 9.43
N GLN A 155 -10.83 1.73 10.44
CA GLN A 155 -10.31 0.84 11.48
C GLN A 155 -11.30 -0.31 11.69
N LYS A 156 -10.76 -1.51 11.88
CA LYS A 156 -11.49 -2.70 12.31
C LYS A 156 -10.85 -3.18 13.61
N ALA A 157 -11.65 -3.17 14.67
CA ALA A 157 -11.27 -3.60 16.01
C ALA A 157 -11.21 -5.13 16.18
#